data_AF-A0A5C7XBA4-F1
#
_entry.id   AF-A0A5C7XBA4-F1
#
_cell.length_a   1.000
_cell.length_b   1.000
_cell.length_c   1.000
_cell.angle_alpha   90.00
_cell.angle_beta   90.00
_cell.angle_gamma   90.00
#
_symmetry.space_group_name_H-M   'P 1'
#
loop_
_entity.id
_entity.type
_entity.pdbx_description
1 polymer ?
#
loop_
_entity_poly.entity_id
_entity_poly.type
_entity_poly.pdbx_seq_one_letter_code
_entity_poly.pdbx_strand_id
1 'polypeptide(L)'
;MKTSRVFAVLGVLLLGYAGFWYWQSLTEVSSATSHNEVSQVVNQCDLIASKAAAELPEVLPFQKLEKAARQSRVLDRCMQDRGYQENPAWVAEATKQAQRMAHEQGVSEAEAYETLRRQAMLQSAPGVVGYWRKRT
;
A
#
# COMPACT_ATOMS: atom_id res chain seq x y z
N MET A 1 -31.14 -8.33 50.73
CA MET A 1 -31.37 -8.94 49.40
C MET A 1 -31.20 -7.99 48.20
N LYS A 2 -31.48 -6.67 48.31
CA LYS A 2 -31.34 -5.72 47.17
C LYS A 2 -29.89 -5.42 46.77
N THR A 3 -28.96 -5.31 47.73
CA THR A 3 -27.54 -4.96 47.46
C THR A 3 -26.78 -6.07 46.74
N SER A 4 -27.03 -7.34 47.07
CA SER A 4 -26.38 -8.49 46.41
C SER A 4 -26.71 -8.60 44.91
N ARG A 5 -27.93 -8.24 44.48
CA ARG A 5 -28.30 -8.19 43.07
C ARG A 5 -27.58 -7.08 42.30
N VAL A 6 -27.32 -5.96 42.94
CA VAL A 6 -26.59 -4.83 42.33
C VAL A 6 -25.13 -5.21 42.07
N PHE A 7 -24.46 -5.88 43.03
CA PHE A 7 -23.08 -6.35 42.84
C PHE A 7 -22.96 -7.43 41.76
N ALA A 8 -23.94 -8.32 41.61
CA ALA A 8 -23.96 -9.32 40.55
C ALA A 8 -24.04 -8.68 39.15
N VAL A 9 -24.90 -7.65 38.99
CA VAL A 9 -25.04 -6.94 37.71
C VAL A 9 -23.76 -6.14 37.37
N LEU A 10 -23.15 -5.50 38.37
CA LEU A 10 -21.88 -4.79 38.20
C LEU A 10 -20.73 -5.74 37.80
N GLY A 11 -20.68 -6.95 38.38
CA GLY A 11 -19.69 -7.97 38.02
C GLY A 11 -19.84 -8.44 36.57
N VAL A 12 -21.06 -8.67 36.10
CA VAL A 12 -21.31 -9.07 34.71
C VAL A 12 -20.96 -7.95 33.72
N LEU A 13 -21.28 -6.69 34.05
CA LEU A 13 -20.90 -5.54 33.23
C LEU A 13 -19.37 -5.37 33.13
N LEU A 14 -18.65 -5.54 34.24
CA LEU A 14 -17.19 -5.45 34.26
C LEU A 14 -16.53 -6.58 33.47
N LEU A 15 -17.05 -7.81 33.59
CA LEU A 15 -16.55 -8.95 32.80
C LEU A 15 -16.82 -8.77 31.31
N GLY A 16 -18.01 -8.26 30.94
CA GLY A 16 -18.33 -7.94 29.56
C GLY A 16 -17.42 -6.84 28.99
N TYR A 17 -17.15 -5.79 29.77
CA TYR A 17 -16.26 -4.70 29.38
C TYR A 17 -14.81 -5.17 29.20
N ALA A 18 -14.30 -5.99 30.15
CA ALA A 18 -12.96 -6.56 30.06
C ALA A 18 -12.83 -7.52 28.86
N GLY A 19 -13.85 -8.35 28.60
CA GLY A 19 -13.89 -9.25 27.45
C GLY A 19 -13.90 -8.50 26.11
N PHE A 20 -14.66 -7.40 26.02
CA PHE A 20 -14.70 -6.55 24.83
C PHE A 20 -13.34 -5.88 24.56
N TRP A 21 -12.70 -5.33 25.60
CA TRP A 21 -11.35 -4.75 25.50
C TRP A 21 -10.30 -5.79 25.09
N TYR A 22 -10.37 -6.99 25.66
CA TYR A 22 -9.47 -8.09 25.31
C TYR A 22 -9.65 -8.53 23.86
N TRP A 23 -10.90 -8.62 23.39
CA TRP A 23 -11.21 -8.94 22.00
C TRP A 23 -10.66 -7.88 21.04
N GLN A 24 -10.87 -6.60 21.34
CA GLN A 24 -10.35 -5.50 20.52
C GLN A 24 -8.81 -5.54 20.43
N SER A 25 -8.12 -5.80 21.55
CA SER A 25 -6.67 -5.92 21.59
C SER A 25 -6.11 -7.04 20.72
N LEU A 26 -6.85 -8.13 20.51
CA LEU A 26 -6.42 -9.23 19.64
C LEU A 26 -6.57 -8.90 18.15
N THR A 27 -7.49 -7.99 17.81
CA THR A 27 -7.80 -7.66 16.41
C THR A 27 -6.90 -6.59 15.78
N GLU A 28 -6.19 -5.77 16.58
CA GLU A 28 -5.47 -4.58 16.06
C GLU A 28 -4.01 -4.83 15.63
N VAL A 29 -3.41 -6.01 15.86
CA VAL A 29 -1.93 -6.16 15.81
C VAL A 29 -1.36 -6.63 14.46
N SER A 30 -2.18 -7.18 13.54
CA SER A 30 -1.64 -7.86 12.34
C SER A 30 -1.49 -6.97 11.10
N SER A 31 -2.35 -5.97 10.91
CA SER A 31 -2.39 -5.14 9.69
C SER A 31 -1.44 -3.93 9.72
N ALA A 32 -1.21 -3.33 10.88
CA ALA A 32 -0.37 -2.13 11.00
C ALA A 32 1.12 -2.42 10.85
N THR A 33 1.59 -3.56 11.35
CA THR A 33 3.02 -3.93 11.37
C THR A 33 3.57 -4.23 9.96
N SER A 34 2.80 -4.96 9.14
CA SER A 34 3.24 -5.31 7.77
C SER A 34 3.22 -4.11 6.82
N HIS A 35 2.28 -3.19 7.02
CA HIS A 35 2.19 -1.93 6.28
C HIS A 35 3.42 -1.04 6.53
N ASN A 36 3.86 -0.96 7.79
CA ASN A 36 5.06 -0.20 8.15
C ASN A 36 6.32 -0.80 7.49
N GLU A 37 6.47 -2.13 7.49
CA GLU A 37 7.62 -2.81 6.86
C GLU A 37 7.73 -2.50 5.37
N VAL A 38 6.64 -2.68 4.61
CA VAL A 38 6.66 -2.41 3.16
C VAL A 38 6.88 -0.93 2.88
N SER A 39 6.29 -0.02 3.67
CA SER A 39 6.45 1.42 3.50
C SER A 39 7.91 1.87 3.70
N GLN A 40 8.59 1.32 4.71
CA GLN A 40 9.99 1.61 4.97
C GLN A 40 10.88 1.13 3.82
N VAL A 41 10.59 -0.06 3.30
CA VAL A 41 11.33 -0.64 2.17
C VAL A 41 11.10 0.17 0.89
N VAL A 42 9.86 0.59 0.61
CA VAL A 42 9.52 1.47 -0.52
C VAL A 42 10.29 2.78 -0.41
N ASN A 43 10.29 3.44 0.74
CA ASN A 43 11.01 4.70 0.95
C ASN A 43 12.52 4.56 0.69
N GLN A 44 13.14 3.46 1.15
CA GLN A 44 14.55 3.21 0.89
C GLN A 44 14.83 2.98 -0.60
N CYS A 45 13.98 2.20 -1.27
CA CYS A 45 14.13 1.92 -2.69
C CYS A 45 13.84 3.14 -3.57
N ASP A 46 12.93 4.02 -3.17
CA ASP A 46 12.64 5.28 -3.86
C ASP A 46 13.83 6.26 -3.81
N LEU A 47 14.51 6.36 -2.65
CA LEU A 47 15.75 7.14 -2.55
C LEU A 47 16.85 6.61 -3.48
N ILE A 48 16.95 5.29 -3.65
CA ILE A 48 17.90 4.67 -4.60
C ILE A 48 17.49 4.97 -6.05
N ALA A 49 16.20 4.82 -6.36
CA ALA A 49 15.65 5.05 -7.70
C ALA A 49 15.79 6.51 -8.14
N SER A 50 15.46 7.45 -7.26
CA SER A 50 15.59 8.88 -7.51
C SER A 50 17.05 9.28 -7.75
N LYS A 51 17.98 8.78 -6.93
CA LYS A 51 19.42 8.99 -7.14
C LYS A 51 19.91 8.42 -8.46
N ALA A 52 19.49 7.21 -8.82
CA ALA A 52 19.90 6.54 -10.07
C ALA A 52 19.43 7.28 -11.34
N ALA A 53 18.38 8.09 -11.23
CA ALA A 53 17.83 8.85 -12.33
C ALA A 53 18.15 10.35 -12.27
N ALA A 54 18.87 10.82 -11.24
CA ALA A 54 19.07 12.24 -10.95
C ALA A 54 19.74 13.00 -12.10
N GLU A 55 20.71 12.37 -12.77
CA GLU A 55 21.49 12.98 -13.85
C GLU A 55 20.79 12.96 -15.22
N LEU A 56 19.61 12.33 -15.34
CA LEU A 56 18.88 12.36 -16.62
C LEU A 56 18.31 13.76 -16.87
N PRO A 57 18.42 14.26 -18.11
CA PRO A 57 17.78 15.52 -18.49
C PRO A 57 16.25 15.38 -18.38
N GLU A 58 15.56 16.51 -18.19
CA GLU A 58 14.08 16.57 -18.10
C GLU A 58 13.49 17.73 -18.93
N VAL A 59 14.26 18.28 -19.87
CA VAL A 59 13.86 19.47 -20.61
C VAL A 59 12.71 19.15 -21.56
N LEU A 60 12.79 18.02 -22.25
CA LEU A 60 11.82 17.61 -23.24
C LEU A 60 10.78 16.64 -22.62
N PRO A 61 9.53 16.62 -23.11
CA PRO A 61 8.49 15.74 -22.58
C PRO A 61 8.89 14.26 -22.53
N PHE A 62 9.55 13.75 -23.57
CA PHE A 62 9.99 12.35 -23.59
C PHE A 62 11.08 12.06 -22.55
N GLN A 63 11.92 13.04 -22.22
CA GLN A 63 12.99 12.87 -21.23
C GLN A 63 12.41 12.74 -19.82
N LYS A 64 11.31 13.45 -19.52
CA LYS A 64 10.55 13.26 -18.29
C LYS A 64 9.99 11.85 -18.18
N LEU A 65 9.46 11.32 -19.28
CA LEU A 65 8.97 9.94 -19.33
C LEU A 65 10.10 8.93 -19.17
N GLU A 66 11.25 9.15 -19.81
CA GLU A 66 12.44 8.30 -19.70
C GLU A 66 12.96 8.27 -18.25
N LYS A 67 13.06 9.43 -17.60
CA LYS A 67 13.49 9.51 -16.20
C LYS A 67 12.52 8.76 -15.28
N ALA A 68 11.21 8.97 -15.45
CA ALA A 68 10.21 8.25 -14.66
C ALA A 68 10.26 6.72 -14.90
N ALA A 69 10.49 6.28 -16.14
CA ALA A 69 10.64 4.87 -16.48
C ALA A 69 11.92 4.26 -15.88
N ARG A 70 13.03 5.03 -15.84
CA ARG A 70 14.26 4.58 -15.19
C ARG A 70 14.09 4.49 -13.67
N GLN A 71 13.41 5.46 -13.05
CA GLN A 71 13.08 5.41 -11.62
C GLN A 71 12.23 4.18 -11.29
N SER A 72 11.13 3.95 -12.01
CA SER A 72 10.25 2.81 -11.76
C SER A 72 11.00 1.48 -11.91
N ARG A 73 11.86 1.34 -12.93
CA ARG A 73 12.66 0.12 -13.12
C ARG A 73 13.62 -0.15 -11.96
N VAL A 74 14.30 0.89 -11.45
CA VAL A 74 15.24 0.73 -10.32
C VAL A 74 14.49 0.41 -9.03
N LEU A 75 13.36 1.09 -8.79
CA LEU A 75 12.48 0.82 -7.66
C LEU A 75 12.00 -0.64 -7.69
N ASP A 76 11.50 -1.10 -8.84
CA ASP A 76 11.01 -2.46 -9.02
C ASP A 76 12.08 -3.51 -8.74
N ARG A 77 13.29 -3.30 -9.27
CA ARG A 77 14.42 -4.19 -8.97
C ARG A 77 14.76 -4.22 -7.49
N CYS A 78 14.83 -3.06 -6.84
CA CYS A 78 15.14 -2.95 -5.41
C CYS A 78 14.10 -3.67 -4.54
N MET A 79 12.82 -3.52 -4.88
CA MET A 79 11.73 -4.20 -4.17
C MET A 79 11.80 -5.72 -4.36
N GLN A 80 12.08 -6.18 -5.58
CA GLN A 80 12.25 -7.61 -5.89
C GLN A 80 13.44 -8.24 -5.13
N ASP A 81 14.56 -7.53 -5.06
CA ASP A 81 15.75 -7.97 -4.32
C ASP A 81 15.47 -8.07 -2.80
N ARG A 82 14.46 -7.33 -2.31
CA ARG A 82 13.96 -7.39 -0.92
C ARG A 82 12.80 -8.36 -0.71
N GLY A 83 12.50 -9.19 -1.71
CA GLY A 83 11.48 -10.23 -1.62
C GLY A 83 10.06 -9.72 -1.80
N TYR A 84 9.86 -8.57 -2.44
CA TYR A 84 8.53 -8.09 -2.84
C TYR A 84 8.26 -8.38 -4.32
N GLN A 85 6.98 -8.46 -4.67
CA GLN A 85 6.53 -8.63 -6.05
C GLN A 85 5.23 -7.88 -6.28
N GLU A 86 4.88 -7.69 -7.56
CA GLU A 86 3.59 -7.13 -7.94
C GLU A 86 2.45 -8.00 -7.41
N ASN A 87 1.44 -7.33 -6.86
CA ASN A 87 0.26 -7.96 -6.30
C ASN A 87 -0.80 -8.21 -7.41
N PRO A 88 -1.13 -9.47 -7.73
CA PRO A 88 -2.12 -9.77 -8.77
C PRO A 88 -3.51 -9.16 -8.50
N ALA A 89 -3.87 -8.98 -7.22
CA ALA A 89 -5.13 -8.34 -6.85
C ALA A 89 -5.14 -6.84 -7.20
N TRP A 90 -3.99 -6.17 -7.06
CA TRP A 90 -3.84 -4.79 -7.50
C TRP A 90 -3.92 -4.70 -9.03
N VAL A 91 -3.26 -5.61 -9.76
CA VAL A 91 -3.27 -5.65 -11.23
C VAL A 91 -4.69 -5.76 -11.78
N ALA A 92 -5.52 -6.64 -11.21
CA ALA A 92 -6.89 -6.84 -11.64
C ALA A 92 -7.75 -5.57 -11.47
N GLU A 93 -7.56 -4.82 -10.38
CA GLU A 93 -8.27 -3.57 -10.14
C GLU A 93 -7.74 -2.43 -11.01
N ALA A 94 -6.41 -2.29 -11.08
CA ALA A 94 -5.74 -1.29 -11.90
C ALA A 94 -6.08 -1.43 -13.38
N THR A 95 -6.25 -2.66 -13.90
CA THR A 95 -6.66 -2.90 -15.29
C THR A 95 -8.04 -2.31 -15.58
N LYS A 96 -9.02 -2.52 -14.69
CA LYS A 96 -10.37 -1.94 -14.83
C LYS A 96 -10.33 -0.42 -14.73
N GLN A 97 -9.52 0.11 -13.81
CA GLN A 97 -9.38 1.55 -13.64
C GLN A 97 -8.68 2.21 -14.83
N ALA A 98 -7.67 1.55 -15.41
CA ALA A 98 -6.95 2.03 -16.59
C ALA A 98 -7.87 2.17 -17.80
N GLN A 99 -8.77 1.22 -18.03
CA GLN A 99 -9.77 1.31 -19.10
C GLN A 99 -10.67 2.53 -18.97
N ARG A 100 -11.16 2.80 -17.75
CA ARG A 100 -11.97 4.00 -17.47
C ARG A 100 -11.16 5.28 -17.67
N MET A 101 -9.96 5.35 -17.11
CA MET A 101 -9.07 6.50 -17.25
C MET A 101 -8.68 6.78 -18.70
N ALA A 102 -8.42 5.75 -19.49
CA ALA A 102 -8.09 5.89 -20.91
C ALA A 102 -9.22 6.59 -21.67
N HIS A 103 -10.46 6.20 -21.40
CA HIS A 103 -11.63 6.85 -21.98
C HIS A 103 -11.81 8.30 -21.49
N GLU A 104 -11.72 8.53 -20.18
CA GLU A 104 -11.94 9.84 -19.56
C GLU A 104 -10.86 10.87 -19.96
N GLN A 105 -9.61 10.43 -20.14
CA GLN A 105 -8.45 11.30 -20.39
C GLN A 105 -8.02 11.32 -21.86
N GLY A 106 -8.61 10.49 -22.72
CA GLY A 106 -8.23 10.40 -24.13
C GLY A 106 -6.82 9.86 -24.35
N VAL A 107 -6.33 9.00 -23.46
CA VAL A 107 -5.01 8.35 -23.54
C VAL A 107 -5.14 6.86 -23.84
N SER A 108 -4.04 6.21 -24.19
CA SER A 108 -4.05 4.76 -24.36
C SER A 108 -4.27 4.03 -23.03
N GLU A 109 -4.91 2.84 -23.06
CA GLU A 109 -5.05 1.99 -21.87
C GLU A 109 -3.70 1.64 -21.23
N ALA A 110 -2.66 1.45 -22.05
CA ALA A 110 -1.30 1.19 -21.57
C ALA A 110 -0.71 2.39 -20.82
N GLU A 111 -0.91 3.60 -21.32
CA GLU A 111 -0.44 4.82 -20.65
C GLU A 111 -1.21 5.09 -19.35
N ALA A 112 -2.52 4.85 -19.36
CA ALA A 112 -3.34 4.92 -18.15
C ALA A 112 -2.86 3.92 -17.10
N TYR A 113 -2.60 2.67 -17.50
CA TYR A 113 -2.07 1.63 -16.62
C TYR A 113 -0.70 1.99 -16.05
N GLU A 114 0.26 2.41 -16.88
CA GLU A 114 1.60 2.80 -16.42
C GLU A 114 1.57 4.03 -15.50
N THR A 115 0.58 4.90 -15.65
CA THR A 115 0.37 6.02 -14.73
C THR A 115 -0.10 5.54 -13.35
N LEU A 116 -1.10 4.64 -13.32
CA LEU A 116 -1.55 4.01 -12.08
C LEU A 116 -0.44 3.22 -11.39
N ARG A 117 0.32 2.45 -12.17
CA ARG A 117 1.45 1.65 -11.71
C ARG A 117 2.51 2.49 -11.01
N ARG A 118 3.00 3.55 -11.67
CA ARG A 118 4.02 4.44 -11.10
C ARG A 118 3.59 5.07 -9.78
N GLN A 119 2.31 5.46 -9.68
CA GLN A 119 1.76 6.01 -8.44
C GLN A 119 1.66 4.95 -7.33
N ALA A 120 1.14 3.77 -7.66
CA ALA A 120 0.92 2.70 -6.70
C ALA A 120 2.22 2.08 -6.17
N MET A 121 3.30 2.09 -6.96
CA MET A 121 4.62 1.63 -6.52
C MET A 121 5.20 2.44 -5.36
N LEU A 122 4.82 3.71 -5.23
CA LEU A 122 5.25 4.61 -4.16
C LEU A 122 4.25 4.68 -3.00
N GLN A 123 3.01 4.27 -3.24
CA GLN A 123 1.94 4.31 -2.25
C GLN A 123 1.86 3.00 -1.47
N SER A 124 2.27 3.04 -0.21
CA SER A 124 1.81 2.11 0.80
C SER A 124 0.77 2.82 1.66
N ALA A 125 -0.51 2.76 1.31
CA ALA A 125 -1.60 3.30 2.13
C ALA A 125 -2.37 2.17 2.84
N PRO A 126 -2.74 2.32 4.13
CA PRO A 126 -3.53 1.32 4.82
C PRO A 126 -4.94 1.25 4.24
N GLY A 127 -5.47 0.05 4.04
CA GLY A 127 -6.86 -0.19 3.59
C GLY A 127 -7.09 -0.22 2.07
N VAL A 128 -6.05 0.02 1.24
CA VAL A 128 -6.11 -0.17 -0.22
C VAL A 128 -5.30 -1.41 -0.58
N VAL A 129 -5.72 -2.13 -1.63
CA VAL A 129 -4.92 -3.24 -2.19
C VAL A 129 -3.60 -2.65 -2.68
N GLY A 130 -2.51 -2.88 -1.95
CA GLY A 130 -1.20 -2.33 -2.30
C GLY A 130 -0.59 -2.99 -3.54
N TYR A 131 0.22 -2.23 -4.28
CA TYR A 131 0.97 -2.73 -5.44
C TYR A 131 1.96 -3.83 -5.04
N TRP A 132 2.66 -3.65 -3.91
CA TRP A 132 3.67 -4.58 -3.43
C TRP A 132 3.08 -5.64 -2.50
N ARG A 133 3.47 -6.89 -2.73
CA ARG A 133 3.19 -8.03 -1.86
C ARG A 133 4.51 -8.76 -1.55
N LYS A 134 4.67 -9.25 -0.31
CA LYS A 134 5.83 -10.09 0.06
C LYS A 134 5.74 -11.45 -0.66
N ARG A 135 6.83 -11.90 -1.26
CA ARG A 135 6.97 -13.23 -1.85
C ARG A 135 7.11 -14.21 -0.68
N THR A 136 6.03 -14.93 -0.40
CA THR A 136 5.97 -16.05 0.56
C THR A 136 6.86 -17.19 0.13
#